data_AF-A0AAN9VNS3-F1
#
_entry.id   AF-A0AAN9VNS3-F1
#
_cell.length_a   1.000
_cell.length_b   1.000
_cell.length_c   1.000
_cell.angle_alpha   90.00
_cell.angle_beta   90.00
_cell.angle_gamma   90.00
#
_symmetry.space_group_name_H-M   'P 1'
#
loop_
_entity.id
_entity.type
_entity.pdbx_description
1 polymer ?
#
loop_
_entity_poly.entity_id
_entity_poly.type
_entity_poly.pdbx_seq_one_letter_code
_entity_poly.pdbx_strand_id
1 'polypeptide(L)'
;MASEEQLFEALKESLEKSGQLGRMKGEIRAEIFNALHRGGVKPQMPKATLAVNELIREYLDWSGYHYSSAVLVAESGLPDQPIGRPALMEDLGVIDTEETKQLPLLFSLVSSFRSKVKQ
;
A
#
# COMPACT_ATOMS: atom_id res chain seq x y z
N MET A 1 -1.13 -32.25 26.62
CA MET A 1 0.11 -32.08 25.82
C MET A 1 -0.28 -31.25 24.62
N ALA A 2 0.47 -30.20 24.28
CA ALA A 2 0.18 -29.46 23.06
C ALA A 2 0.31 -30.42 21.87
N SER A 3 -0.71 -30.48 21.02
CA SER A 3 -0.59 -31.28 19.79
C SER A 3 0.42 -30.62 18.86
N GLU A 4 1.04 -31.42 18.00
CA GLU A 4 1.96 -30.93 16.96
C GLU A 4 1.32 -29.81 16.11
N GLU A 5 0.03 -29.94 15.85
CA GLU A 5 -0.80 -28.97 15.12
C GLU A 5 -0.95 -27.63 15.88
N GLN A 6 -1.11 -27.67 17.21
CA GLN A 6 -1.16 -26.47 18.04
C GLN A 6 0.19 -25.75 18.09
N LEU A 7 1.30 -26.49 18.10
CA LEU A 7 2.65 -25.93 18.02
C LEU A 7 2.90 -25.27 16.67
N PHE A 8 2.45 -25.90 15.59
CA PHE A 8 2.57 -25.36 14.24
C PHE A 8 1.81 -24.04 14.08
N GLU A 9 0.55 -23.99 14.52
CA GLU A 9 -0.23 -22.75 14.44
C GLU A 9 0.31 -21.65 15.36
N ALA A 10 0.80 -21.98 16.56
CA ALA A 10 1.45 -21.00 17.43
C ALA A 10 2.73 -20.41 16.81
N LEU A 11 3.53 -21.24 16.13
CA LEU A 11 4.71 -20.78 15.41
C LEU A 11 4.34 -19.89 14.23
N LYS A 12 3.32 -20.27 13.45
CA LYS A 12 2.80 -19.49 12.34
C LYS A 12 2.28 -18.13 12.80
N GLU A 13 1.47 -18.09 13.85
CA GLU A 13 1.03 -16.83 14.47
C GLU A 13 2.21 -15.96 14.93
N SER A 14 3.25 -16.56 15.52
CA SER A 14 4.44 -15.82 15.96
C SER A 14 5.22 -15.21 14.78
N LEU A 15 5.37 -15.97 13.70
CA LEU A 15 6.00 -15.50 12.46
C LEU A 15 5.15 -14.45 11.73
N GLU A 16 3.82 -14.52 11.84
CA GLU A 16 2.89 -13.49 11.35
C GLU A 16 2.98 -12.22 12.20
N LYS A 17 2.92 -12.33 13.53
CA LYS A 17 3.04 -11.20 14.47
C LYS A 17 4.38 -10.48 14.39
N SER A 18 5.46 -11.21 14.13
CA SER A 18 6.80 -10.64 13.92
C SER A 18 7.02 -10.08 12.51
N GLY A 19 6.06 -10.26 11.59
CA GLY A 19 6.15 -9.83 10.19
C GLY A 19 7.11 -10.65 9.32
N GLN A 20 7.84 -11.62 9.88
CA GLN A 20 8.78 -12.46 9.15
C GLN A 20 8.07 -13.30 8.08
N LEU A 21 6.87 -13.82 8.36
CA LEU A 21 6.11 -14.59 7.38
C LEU A 21 5.63 -13.72 6.21
N GLY A 22 5.24 -12.47 6.49
CA GLY A 22 4.84 -11.51 5.46
C GLY A 22 6.00 -11.18 4.53
N ARG A 23 7.18 -10.91 5.09
CA ARG A 23 8.41 -10.67 4.33
C ARG A 23 8.76 -11.85 3.43
N MET A 24 8.80 -13.07 3.96
CA MET A 24 9.10 -14.29 3.18
C MET A 24 8.09 -14.50 2.05
N LYS A 25 6.78 -14.32 2.32
CA LYS A 25 5.73 -14.38 1.28
C LYS A 25 5.95 -13.33 0.19
N GLY A 26 6.36 -12.10 0.57
CA GLY A 26 6.69 -11.02 -0.36
C GLY A 26 7.91 -11.33 -1.23
N GLU A 27 9.00 -11.82 -0.64
CA GLU A 27 10.21 -12.23 -1.35
C GLU A 27 9.92 -13.36 -2.36
N ILE A 28 9.11 -14.36 -1.97
CA ILE A 28 8.67 -15.42 -2.87
C ILE A 28 7.83 -14.86 -4.02
N ARG A 29 6.87 -13.97 -3.74
CA ARG A 29 6.05 -13.32 -4.78
C ARG A 29 6.91 -12.52 -5.75
N ALA A 30 7.90 -11.78 -5.24
CA ALA A 30 8.85 -11.02 -6.05
C ALA A 30 9.68 -11.94 -6.95
N GLU A 31 10.20 -13.05 -6.44
CA GLU A 31 10.94 -14.01 -7.25
C GLU A 31 10.09 -14.73 -8.28
N ILE A 32 8.86 -15.12 -7.95
CA ILE A 32 7.90 -15.66 -8.91
C ILE A 32 7.62 -14.63 -10.00
N PHE A 33 7.38 -13.37 -9.61
CA PHE A 33 7.16 -12.28 -10.56
C PHE A 33 8.36 -12.08 -11.47
N ASN A 34 9.58 -12.04 -10.92
CA ASN A 34 10.83 -11.91 -11.65
C ASN A 34 11.07 -13.08 -12.60
N ALA A 35 10.82 -14.31 -12.16
CA ALA A 35 10.94 -15.51 -12.97
C ALA A 35 9.95 -15.52 -14.15
N LEU A 36 8.72 -15.07 -13.92
CA LEU A 36 7.70 -14.93 -14.97
C LEU A 36 7.97 -13.74 -15.91
N HIS A 37 8.57 -12.66 -15.43
CA HIS A 37 8.79 -11.41 -16.18
C HIS A 37 10.12 -11.32 -16.93
N ARG A 38 10.94 -12.40 -17.00
CA ARG A 38 12.25 -12.41 -17.70
C ARG A 38 12.21 -12.10 -19.21
N GLY A 39 11.06 -11.72 -19.78
CA GLY A 39 10.88 -11.43 -21.21
C GLY A 39 10.46 -10.00 -21.57
N GLY A 40 10.24 -9.07 -20.63
CA GLY A 40 9.69 -7.74 -20.97
C GLY A 40 10.16 -6.58 -20.11
N VAL A 41 10.41 -5.43 -20.74
CA VAL A 41 10.59 -4.13 -20.08
C VAL A 41 9.30 -3.86 -19.29
N LYS A 42 9.40 -3.82 -17.96
CA LYS A 42 8.28 -3.45 -17.08
C LYS A 42 7.77 -2.09 -17.57
N PRO A 43 6.51 -1.97 -18.06
CA PRO A 43 6.01 -0.69 -18.55
C PRO A 43 6.18 0.35 -17.44
N GLN A 44 6.70 1.54 -17.76
CA GLN A 44 6.74 2.62 -16.78
C GLN A 44 5.31 2.85 -16.27
N MET A 45 5.12 2.77 -14.95
CA MET A 45 3.83 3.02 -14.34
C MET A 45 3.36 4.43 -14.74
N PRO A 46 2.18 4.59 -15.34
CA PRO A 46 1.64 5.91 -15.65
C PRO A 46 1.57 6.75 -14.36
N LYS A 47 1.89 8.04 -14.44
CA LYS A 47 1.88 8.94 -13.28
C LYS A 47 0.54 8.91 -12.52
N ALA A 48 -0.58 8.79 -13.23
CA ALA A 48 -1.90 8.66 -12.62
C ALA A 48 -2.04 7.37 -11.78
N THR A 49 -1.52 6.24 -12.27
CA THR A 49 -1.52 4.97 -11.53
C THR A 49 -0.61 5.05 -10.31
N LEU A 50 0.54 5.72 -10.42
CA LEU A 50 1.43 5.98 -9.30
C LEU A 50 0.71 6.78 -8.21
N ALA A 51 0.09 7.91 -8.57
CA ALA A 51 -0.66 8.73 -7.64
C ALA A 51 -1.79 7.96 -6.94
N VAL A 52 -2.53 7.11 -7.67
CA VAL A 52 -3.59 6.26 -7.07
C VAL A 52 -3.00 5.27 -6.07
N ASN A 53 -1.91 4.58 -6.42
CA ASN A 53 -1.27 3.61 -5.53
C ASN A 53 -0.71 4.28 -4.28
N GLU A 54 -0.18 5.51 -4.40
CA GLU A 54 0.28 6.31 -3.25
C GLU A 54 -0.87 6.74 -2.34
N LEU A 55 -2.01 7.16 -2.89
CA LEU A 55 -3.22 7.47 -2.11
C LEU A 55 -3.72 6.24 -1.36
N ILE A 56 -3.68 5.06 -1.99
CA ILE A 56 -4.04 3.80 -1.34
C ILE A 56 -3.02 3.46 -0.25
N ARG A 57 -1.71 3.59 -0.52
CA ARG A 57 -0.66 3.37 0.48
C ARG A 57 -0.88 4.25 1.72
N GLU A 58 -1.07 5.55 1.53
CA GLU A 58 -1.32 6.50 2.63
C GLU A 58 -2.55 6.09 3.46
N TYR A 59 -3.64 5.69 2.80
CA TYR A 59 -4.85 5.20 3.46
C TYR A 59 -4.59 3.93 4.28
N LEU A 60 -3.88 2.95 3.71
CA LEU A 60 -3.56 1.70 4.37
C LEU A 60 -2.69 1.94 5.59
N ASP A 61 -1.67 2.80 5.47
CA ASP A 61 -0.76 3.14 6.57
C ASP A 61 -1.47 3.89 7.70
N TRP A 62 -2.31 4.88 7.37
CA TRP A 62 -3.13 5.59 8.35
C TRP A 62 -4.13 4.66 9.07
N SER A 63 -4.68 3.68 8.34
CA SER A 63 -5.63 2.71 8.90
C SER A 63 -4.97 1.58 9.71
N GLY A 64 -3.63 1.54 9.77
CA GLY A 64 -2.88 0.49 10.46
C GLY A 64 -2.75 -0.83 9.68
N TYR A 65 -3.05 -0.83 8.37
CA TYR A 65 -2.99 -2.00 7.49
C TYR A 65 -1.60 -2.23 6.89
N HIS A 66 -0.57 -2.25 7.74
CA HIS A 66 0.83 -2.27 7.31
C HIS A 66 1.21 -3.46 6.42
N TYR A 67 0.61 -4.63 6.65
CA TYR A 67 0.88 -5.81 5.81
C TYR A 67 0.31 -5.66 4.39
N SER A 68 -0.90 -5.11 4.28
CA SER A 68 -1.52 -4.82 2.98
C SER A 68 -0.74 -3.75 2.23
N SER A 69 -0.24 -2.73 2.95
CA SER A 69 0.63 -1.69 2.41
C SER A 69 1.93 -2.28 1.84
N ALA A 70 2.59 -3.18 2.59
CA ALA A 70 3.80 -3.86 2.13
C ALA A 70 3.55 -4.72 0.88
N VAL A 71 2.44 -5.45 0.83
CA VAL A 71 2.05 -6.24 -0.35
C VAL A 71 1.76 -5.33 -1.55
N LEU A 72 1.03 -4.23 -1.35
CA LEU A 72 0.75 -3.25 -2.41
C LEU A 72 2.05 -2.70 -2.99
N VAL A 73 3.01 -2.31 -2.15
CA VAL A 73 4.31 -1.76 -2.60
C VAL A 73 5.04 -2.78 -3.47
N ALA A 74 5.15 -4.04 -3.00
CA ALA A 74 5.81 -5.11 -3.73
C ALA A 74 5.12 -5.47 -5.06
N GLU A 75 3.79 -5.56 -5.07
CA GLU A 75 3.02 -5.98 -6.25
C GLU A 75 2.94 -4.87 -7.31
N SER A 76 2.75 -3.63 -6.89
CA SER A 76 2.67 -2.50 -7.82
C SER A 76 4.04 -2.04 -8.30
N GLY A 77 5.12 -2.34 -7.58
CA GLY A 77 6.44 -1.79 -7.86
C GLY A 77 6.56 -0.32 -7.48
N LEU A 78 5.83 0.10 -6.44
CA LEU A 78 6.01 1.42 -5.84
C LEU A 78 7.42 1.55 -5.24
N PRO A 79 7.96 2.78 -5.16
CA PRO A 79 9.16 3.03 -4.37
C PRO A 79 8.89 2.74 -2.88
N ASP A 80 9.87 2.13 -2.20
CA ASP A 80 9.78 1.86 -0.76
C ASP A 80 9.52 3.13 0.05
N GLN A 81 10.10 4.25 -0.39
CA GLN A 81 9.87 5.54 0.22
C GLN A 81 8.57 6.18 -0.30
N PRO A 82 7.64 6.58 0.59
CA PRO A 82 6.44 7.33 0.24
C PRO A 82 6.72 8.62 -0.51
N ILE A 83 5.93 8.88 -1.56
CA ILE A 83 5.88 10.21 -2.14
C ILE A 83 5.29 11.14 -1.09
N GLY A 84 5.96 12.26 -0.85
CA GLY A 84 5.50 13.24 0.12
C GLY A 84 4.11 13.77 -0.25
N ARG A 85 3.24 13.88 0.75
CA ARG A 85 1.89 14.44 0.59
C ARG A 85 1.84 15.76 -0.19
N PRO A 86 2.77 16.73 -0.01
CA PRO A 86 2.77 17.96 -0.81
C PRO A 86 2.92 17.72 -2.31
N ALA A 87 3.73 16.74 -2.72
CA ALA A 87 3.91 16.40 -4.13
C ALA A 87 2.66 15.73 -4.71
N LEU A 88 2.00 14.86 -3.94
CA LEU A 88 0.72 14.26 -4.36
C LEU A 88 -0.38 15.31 -4.50
N MET A 89 -0.41 16.29 -3.61
CA MET A 89 -1.36 17.40 -3.67
C MET A 89 -1.13 18.28 -4.91
N GLU A 90 0.12 18.59 -5.23
CA GLU A 90 0.50 19.35 -6.43
C GLU A 90 0.10 18.59 -7.70
N ASP A 91 0.43 17.29 -7.78
CA ASP A 91 0.11 16.43 -8.92
C ASP A 91 -1.41 16.28 -9.13
N LEU A 92 -2.19 16.23 -8.04
CA LEU A 92 -3.64 16.02 -8.09
C LEU A 92 -4.45 17.33 -8.08
N GLY A 93 -3.81 18.48 -7.89
CA GLY A 93 -4.47 19.79 -7.78
C GLY A 93 -5.41 19.90 -6.56
N VAL A 94 -5.04 19.30 -5.44
CA VAL A 94 -5.83 19.28 -4.20
C VAL A 94 -5.23 20.22 -3.17
N ILE A 95 -6.07 20.96 -2.46
CA ILE A 95 -5.67 21.85 -1.36
C ILE A 95 -6.15 21.23 -0.05
N ASP A 96 -5.25 21.06 0.92
CA ASP A 96 -5.60 20.63 2.26
C ASP A 96 -6.21 21.79 3.05
N THR A 97 -7.30 21.52 3.77
CA THR A 97 -7.83 22.38 4.83
C THR A 97 -7.30 21.90 6.19
N GLU A 98 -7.47 22.70 7.25
CA GLU A 98 -7.01 22.31 8.60
C GLU A 98 -7.66 21.00 9.08
N GLU A 99 -8.88 20.72 8.63
CA GLU A 99 -9.62 19.49 8.95
C GLU A 99 -9.12 18.27 8.15
N THR A 100 -8.61 18.47 6.93
CA THR A 100 -8.15 17.37 6.08
C THR A 100 -6.71 16.97 6.30
N LYS A 101 -5.89 17.82 6.92
CA LYS A 101 -4.50 17.50 7.30
C LYS A 101 -4.37 16.28 8.21
N GLN A 102 -5.42 15.97 8.98
CA GLN A 102 -5.45 14.84 9.91
C GLN A 102 -5.96 13.53 9.28
N LEU A 103 -6.41 13.58 8.02
CA LEU A 103 -7.02 12.47 7.30
C LEU A 103 -6.20 12.13 6.05
N PRO A 104 -6.21 10.87 5.57
CA PRO A 104 -5.61 10.53 4.28
C PRO A 104 -6.18 11.39 3.15
N LEU A 105 -5.35 11.76 2.19
CA LEU A 105 -5.72 12.65 1.08
C LEU A 105 -6.88 12.11 0.24
N LEU A 106 -7.05 10.78 0.24
CA LEU A 106 -8.18 10.09 -0.37
C LEU A 106 -9.54 10.52 0.23
N PHE A 107 -9.62 10.81 1.53
CA PHE A 107 -10.84 11.34 2.14
C PHE A 107 -11.14 12.77 1.69
N SER A 108 -10.10 13.61 1.55
CA SER A 108 -10.22 14.97 1.03
C SER A 108 -10.79 14.96 -0.39
N LEU A 109 -10.23 14.11 -1.25
CA LEU A 109 -10.67 13.92 -2.65
C LEU A 109 -12.16 13.53 -2.74
N VAL A 110 -12.58 12.52 -1.97
CA VAL A 110 -13.98 12.07 -1.95
C VAL A 110 -14.90 13.18 -1.45
N SER A 111 -14.49 13.92 -0.43
CA SER A 111 -15.27 15.04 0.13
C SER A 111 -15.42 16.18 -0.88
N SER A 112 -14.35 16.55 -1.58
CA SER A 112 -14.37 17.57 -2.65
C SER A 112 -15.20 17.13 -3.86
N PHE A 113 -15.20 15.85 -4.21
CA PHE A 113 -16.07 15.34 -5.27
C PHE A 113 -17.55 15.40 -4.86
N ARG A 114 -17.87 15.00 -3.63
CA ARG A 114 -19.24 15.00 -3.12
C ARG A 114 -19.83 16.40 -2.99
N SER A 115 -19.01 17.43 -2.73
CA SER A 115 -19.48 18.82 -2.73
C SER A 115 -19.76 19.33 -4.14
N LYS A 116 -18.93 18.98 -5.14
CA LYS A 116 -19.14 19.34 -6.55
C LYS A 116 -20.37 18.68 -7.17
N VAL A 117 -20.69 17.44 -6.79
CA VAL A 117 -21.86 16.69 -7.31
C VAL A 117 -23.20 17.19 -6.73
N LYS A 118 -23.16 17.96 -5.63
CA LYS A 118 -24.36 18.55 -5.02
C LYS A 118 -24.72 19.94 -5.57
N GLN A 119 -23.93 20.49 -6.50
CA GLN A 119 -24.26 21.68 -7.30
C GLN A 119 -24.85 21.26 -8.64
#